data_AF-A0A944C0V9-F1
#
_entry.id   AF-A0A944C0V9-F1
#
_cell.length_a   1.000
_cell.length_b   1.000
_cell.length_c   1.000
_cell.angle_alpha   90.00
_cell.angle_beta   90.00
_cell.angle_gamma   90.00
#
_symmetry.space_group_name_H-M   'P 1'
#
loop_
_entity.id
_entity.type
_entity.pdbx_description
1 polymer ?
#
loop_
_entity_poly.entity_id
_entity_poly.type
_entity_poly.pdbx_seq_one_letter_code
_entity_poly.pdbx_strand_id
1 'polypeptide(L)'
;MLNIARPLLLLAICYSFISNSAAQEENVKVSADTLNAEWQSTILAAIDSFPERGGYYTGGKPNALFANTTWQGLHAAYQMGINDRKPYFCPEKAQPSFCSSATYSALIKALTMWDKQGVISTEAWRNMKPYVGIADDINTEGIGQDDGEGFWGRANANGPSIAVLIHELKAGYSFTAYRGAKTLRNKESESETYLTDEEWRANPVWQHAVKGDFMKIFWNKNESKGSDCGAIIGCNDVKGDDQEAGHSVIFMGYTPDGKVTYWSSNGPGEHPELLGYSIGTCDKTDIQRVVFTRIT
;
A
#
# COMPACT_ATOMS: atom_id res chain seq x y z
N MET A 1 -5.49 10.39 -23.61
CA MET A 1 -4.51 11.42 -23.20
C MET A 1 -4.96 11.97 -21.86
N LEU A 2 -4.46 11.36 -20.78
CA LEU A 2 -4.85 11.67 -19.42
C LEU A 2 -4.17 12.97 -18.99
N ASN A 3 -4.95 14.05 -19.01
CA ASN A 3 -4.59 15.34 -18.45
C ASN A 3 -4.83 15.26 -16.93
N ILE A 4 -4.06 14.41 -16.23
CA ILE A 4 -4.05 14.37 -14.77
C ILE A 4 -3.27 15.60 -14.34
N ALA A 5 -4.03 16.55 -13.81
CA ALA A 5 -3.56 17.82 -13.34
C ALA A 5 -2.29 17.69 -12.49
N ARG A 6 -1.26 18.45 -12.89
CA ARG A 6 -0.44 19.20 -11.92
C ARG A 6 -1.41 20.01 -11.07
N PRO A 7 -1.58 19.68 -9.78
CA PRO A 7 -1.35 20.72 -8.79
C PRO A 7 -0.82 20.11 -7.50
N LEU A 8 0.48 19.88 -7.42
CA LEU A 8 1.25 19.99 -6.19
C LEU A 8 2.61 20.55 -6.61
N LEU A 9 2.94 21.73 -6.09
CA LEU A 9 4.24 22.42 -6.19
C LEU A 9 4.55 23.42 -7.34
N LEU A 10 3.59 24.05 -8.03
CA LEU A 10 3.94 25.10 -9.04
C LEU A 10 3.04 26.34 -9.12
N LEU A 11 2.22 26.63 -8.11
CA LEU A 11 1.40 27.86 -8.08
C LEU A 11 1.33 28.51 -6.69
N ALA A 12 2.50 28.76 -6.12
CA ALA A 12 2.72 29.92 -5.27
C ALA A 12 4.12 30.43 -5.62
N ILE A 13 4.26 31.73 -5.84
CA ILE A 13 5.49 32.45 -6.22
C ILE A 13 5.73 32.48 -7.74
N CYS A 14 4.99 33.36 -8.41
CA CYS A 14 5.54 34.20 -9.47
C CYS A 14 4.86 35.57 -9.38
N TYR A 15 5.38 36.45 -8.51
CA TYR A 15 5.54 37.89 -8.78
C TYR A 15 6.30 38.56 -7.63
N SER A 16 7.63 38.53 -7.71
CA SER A 16 8.49 39.72 -7.55
C SER A 16 9.96 39.29 -7.66
N PHE A 17 10.63 39.75 -8.71
CA PHE A 17 12.07 39.60 -8.89
C PHE A 17 12.83 40.35 -7.77
N ILE A 18 13.77 39.65 -7.13
CA ILE A 18 15.18 40.03 -6.85
C ILE A 18 15.70 39.09 -5.73
N SER A 19 16.62 38.19 -6.14
CA SER A 19 17.63 37.45 -5.35
C SER A 19 17.29 37.03 -3.91
N ASN A 20 16.84 35.77 -3.73
CA ASN A 20 17.35 34.89 -2.67
C ASN A 20 16.95 33.40 -2.91
N SER A 21 17.74 32.66 -3.69
CA SER A 21 17.41 31.25 -4.03
C SER A 21 17.41 30.32 -2.82
N ALA A 22 18.31 30.54 -1.85
CA ALA A 22 18.42 29.71 -0.65
C ALA A 22 17.19 29.83 0.26
N ALA A 23 16.67 31.04 0.47
CA ALA A 23 15.48 31.26 1.31
C ALA A 23 14.20 30.71 0.65
N GLN A 24 14.13 30.70 -0.67
CA GLN A 24 13.01 30.12 -1.41
C GLN A 24 13.07 28.58 -1.38
N GLU A 25 14.26 28.00 -1.56
CA GLU A 25 14.48 26.55 -1.39
C GLU A 25 14.20 26.10 0.04
N GLU A 26 14.63 26.86 1.05
CA GLU A 26 14.39 26.57 2.46
C GLU A 26 12.89 26.66 2.80
N ASN A 27 12.15 27.67 2.31
CA ASN A 27 10.71 27.77 2.52
C ASN A 27 9.92 26.65 1.81
N VAL A 28 10.30 26.28 0.58
CA VAL A 28 9.70 25.15 -0.15
C VAL A 28 9.96 23.84 0.60
N LYS A 29 11.18 23.65 1.10
CA LYS A 29 11.56 22.48 1.90
C LYS A 29 10.78 22.40 3.21
N VAL A 30 10.69 23.50 3.96
CA VAL A 30 9.90 23.56 5.21
C VAL A 30 8.41 23.27 4.94
N SER A 31 7.87 23.77 3.83
CA SER A 31 6.49 23.46 3.42
C SER A 31 6.30 21.98 3.08
N ALA A 32 7.26 21.36 2.39
CA ALA A 32 7.21 19.94 2.05
C ALA A 32 7.37 19.05 3.30
N ASP A 33 8.30 19.39 4.20
CA ASP A 33 8.51 18.67 5.46
C ASP A 33 7.27 18.75 6.37
N THR A 34 6.60 19.91 6.39
CA THR A 34 5.35 20.10 7.14
C THR A 34 4.21 19.27 6.54
N LEU A 35 4.07 19.28 5.21
CA LEU A 35 3.07 18.47 4.51
C LEU A 35 3.28 16.97 4.75
N ASN A 36 4.53 16.52 4.68
CA ASN A 36 4.92 15.14 4.98
C ASN A 36 4.56 14.77 6.42
N ALA A 37 4.83 15.64 7.39
CA ALA A 37 4.48 15.40 8.78
C ALA A 37 2.95 15.34 9.00
N GLU A 38 2.18 16.21 8.35
CA GLU A 38 0.71 16.16 8.41
C GLU A 38 0.17 14.86 7.79
N TRP A 39 0.69 14.47 6.62
CA TRP A 39 0.32 13.21 5.98
C TRP A 39 0.63 12.01 6.89
N GLN A 40 1.86 11.94 7.44
CA GLN A 40 2.26 10.84 8.31
C GLN A 40 1.41 10.78 9.58
N SER A 41 1.08 11.92 10.20
CA SER A 41 0.15 11.93 11.32
C SER A 41 -1.25 11.45 10.91
N THR A 42 -1.69 11.78 9.70
CA THR A 42 -3.03 11.45 9.22
C THR A 42 -3.19 9.97 8.88
N ILE A 43 -2.19 9.34 8.24
CA ILE A 43 -2.25 7.90 7.96
C ILE A 43 -2.25 7.07 9.24
N LEU A 44 -1.51 7.48 10.27
CA LEU A 44 -1.53 6.82 11.57
C LEU A 44 -2.88 6.99 12.27
N ALA A 45 -3.45 8.19 12.27
CA ALA A 45 -4.79 8.42 12.80
C ALA A 45 -5.87 7.66 12.03
N ALA A 46 -5.69 7.46 10.72
CA ALA A 46 -6.57 6.63 9.92
C ALA A 46 -6.50 5.16 10.36
N ILE A 47 -5.30 4.61 10.54
CA ILE A 47 -5.10 3.24 11.07
C ILE A 47 -5.77 3.08 12.43
N ASP A 48 -5.61 4.05 13.34
CA ASP A 48 -6.20 4.01 14.68
C ASP A 48 -7.75 4.03 14.66
N SER A 49 -8.36 4.42 13.53
CA SER A 49 -9.81 4.38 13.34
C SER A 49 -10.36 3.04 12.84
N PHE A 50 -9.50 2.08 12.50
CA PHE A 50 -9.94 0.75 12.11
C PHE A 50 -10.27 -0.11 13.33
N PRO A 51 -11.29 -0.98 13.24
CA PRO A 51 -11.51 -1.97 14.27
C PRO A 51 -10.36 -2.98 14.30
N GLU A 52 -10.17 -3.63 15.44
CA GLU A 52 -9.26 -4.76 15.53
C GLU A 52 -9.94 -6.01 14.94
N ARG A 53 -9.17 -6.82 14.20
CA ARG A 53 -9.61 -8.06 13.55
C ARG A 53 -10.62 -7.82 12.42
N GLY A 54 -11.78 -8.47 12.48
CA GLY A 54 -12.82 -8.42 11.44
C GLY A 54 -12.75 -9.51 10.38
N GLY A 55 -11.77 -10.40 10.48
CA GLY A 55 -11.62 -11.56 9.63
C GLY A 55 -10.71 -11.33 8.42
N TYR A 56 -9.95 -12.37 8.08
CA TYR A 56 -9.13 -12.44 6.88
C TYR A 56 -9.79 -13.35 5.83
N TYR A 57 -10.13 -12.81 4.65
CA TYR A 57 -10.79 -13.60 3.62
C TYR A 57 -10.42 -13.18 2.19
N THR A 58 -9.97 -14.13 1.37
CA THR A 58 -9.60 -13.92 -0.04
C THR A 58 -10.54 -14.63 -1.02
N GLY A 59 -11.58 -15.31 -0.53
CA GLY A 59 -12.48 -16.07 -1.40
C GLY A 59 -13.52 -15.19 -2.09
N GLY A 60 -13.78 -15.49 -3.36
CA GLY A 60 -14.69 -14.72 -4.22
C GLY A 60 -16.19 -14.91 -3.95
N LYS A 61 -16.60 -15.66 -2.93
CA LYS A 61 -18.01 -15.92 -2.60
C LYS A 61 -18.22 -15.98 -1.08
N PRO A 62 -19.36 -15.53 -0.54
CA PRO A 62 -19.70 -15.75 0.87
C PRO A 62 -19.64 -17.24 1.25
N ASN A 63 -19.37 -17.51 2.53
CA ASN A 63 -19.33 -18.86 3.08
C ASN A 63 -19.85 -18.88 4.53
N ALA A 64 -19.73 -20.03 5.20
CA ALA A 64 -20.24 -20.20 6.56
C ALA A 64 -19.60 -19.27 7.62
N LEU A 65 -18.37 -18.82 7.40
CA LEU A 65 -17.64 -17.91 8.30
C LEU A 65 -17.83 -16.44 7.91
N PHE A 66 -17.98 -16.18 6.61
CA PHE A 66 -18.03 -14.82 6.06
C PHE A 66 -19.30 -14.60 5.24
N ALA A 67 -20.22 -13.79 5.80
CA ALA A 67 -21.45 -13.40 5.12
C ALA A 67 -21.20 -12.52 3.89
N ASN A 68 -20.06 -11.83 3.84
CA ASN A 68 -19.64 -10.98 2.73
C ASN A 68 -18.24 -11.42 2.26
N THR A 69 -17.94 -11.20 0.98
CA THR A 69 -16.57 -11.21 0.49
C THR A 69 -15.86 -9.91 0.88
N THR A 70 -14.52 -9.92 0.82
CA THR A 70 -13.73 -8.69 1.02
C THR A 70 -14.11 -7.58 0.03
N TRP A 71 -14.39 -7.94 -1.23
CA TRP A 71 -14.86 -7.01 -2.25
C TRP A 71 -16.21 -6.37 -1.88
N GLN A 72 -17.17 -7.16 -1.39
CA GLN A 72 -18.47 -6.65 -0.93
C GLN A 72 -18.30 -5.72 0.29
N GLY A 73 -17.44 -6.07 1.23
CA GLY A 73 -17.12 -5.21 2.39
C GLY A 73 -16.48 -3.89 1.96
N LEU A 74 -15.46 -3.95 1.10
CA LEU A 74 -14.76 -2.77 0.59
C LEU A 74 -15.70 -1.82 -0.20
N HIS A 75 -16.59 -2.38 -1.02
CA HIS A 75 -17.63 -1.61 -1.70
C HIS A 75 -18.57 -0.92 -0.69
N ALA A 76 -19.07 -1.65 0.31
CA ALA A 76 -20.00 -1.11 1.30
C ALA A 76 -19.36 -0.03 2.20
N ALA A 77 -18.04 -0.11 2.41
CA ALA A 77 -17.26 0.86 3.15
C ALA A 77 -17.08 2.18 2.39
N TYR A 78 -16.98 2.14 1.06
CA TYR A 78 -16.81 3.32 0.21
C TYR A 78 -18.16 3.85 -0.29
N GLN A 79 -18.67 4.89 0.37
CA GLN A 79 -19.97 5.45 0.05
C GLN A 79 -19.84 6.81 -0.63
N MET A 80 -20.27 6.88 -1.89
CA MET A 80 -20.29 8.10 -2.67
C MET A 80 -21.42 8.00 -3.70
N GLY A 81 -22.40 8.88 -3.60
CA GLY A 81 -23.45 9.07 -4.58
C GLY A 81 -23.02 10.00 -5.71
N ILE A 82 -23.82 10.06 -6.78
CA ILE A 82 -23.50 10.85 -7.98
C ILE A 82 -23.33 12.36 -7.69
N ASN A 83 -24.05 12.88 -6.69
CA ASN A 83 -24.02 14.29 -6.31
C ASN A 83 -23.00 14.62 -5.20
N ASP A 84 -22.36 13.60 -4.64
CA ASP A 84 -21.39 13.80 -3.57
C ASP A 84 -20.07 14.33 -4.13
N ARG A 85 -19.47 15.28 -3.40
CA ARG A 85 -18.16 15.83 -3.78
C ARG A 85 -16.98 14.99 -3.33
N LYS A 86 -17.19 14.14 -2.32
CA LYS A 86 -16.19 13.34 -1.59
C LYS A 86 -16.89 12.11 -0.97
N PRO A 87 -16.22 10.95 -0.87
CA PRO A 87 -16.81 9.78 -0.23
C PRO A 87 -16.90 9.92 1.30
N TYR A 88 -17.86 9.21 1.88
CA TYR A 88 -17.77 8.73 3.24
C TYR A 88 -17.11 7.34 3.26
N PHE A 89 -16.13 7.13 4.14
CA PHE A 89 -15.47 5.84 4.30
C PHE A 89 -15.63 5.29 5.72
N CYS A 90 -16.19 4.07 5.82
CA CYS A 90 -16.53 3.38 7.07
C CYS A 90 -15.64 2.12 7.26
N PRO A 91 -14.56 2.19 8.05
CA PRO A 91 -13.65 1.05 8.29
C PRO A 91 -14.35 -0.23 8.78
N GLU A 92 -15.41 -0.09 9.57
CA GLU A 92 -16.18 -1.21 10.12
C GLU A 92 -16.88 -2.05 9.06
N LYS A 93 -17.23 -1.44 7.91
CA LYS A 93 -17.85 -2.15 6.79
C LYS A 93 -16.85 -2.84 5.89
N ALA A 94 -15.57 -2.45 5.95
CA ALA A 94 -14.49 -3.04 5.14
C ALA A 94 -14.03 -4.39 5.71
N GLN A 95 -14.97 -5.29 6.03
CA GLN A 95 -14.71 -6.59 6.65
C GLN A 95 -15.55 -7.69 5.96
N PRO A 96 -15.01 -8.90 5.77
CA PRO A 96 -13.62 -9.29 6.04
C PRO A 96 -12.64 -8.57 5.10
N SER A 97 -11.34 -8.76 5.31
CA SER A 97 -10.30 -8.09 4.53
C SER A 97 -9.17 -9.03 4.11
N PHE A 98 -8.31 -8.55 3.21
CA PHE A 98 -6.96 -9.07 2.96
C PHE A 98 -5.96 -7.91 2.88
N CYS A 99 -4.68 -8.21 2.80
CA CYS A 99 -3.59 -7.24 3.01
C CYS A 99 -3.66 -5.99 2.10
N SER A 100 -3.86 -6.14 0.79
CA SER A 100 -4.01 -5.01 -0.13
C SER A 100 -5.32 -4.23 0.09
N SER A 101 -6.45 -4.89 0.38
CA SER A 101 -7.69 -4.20 0.73
C SER A 101 -7.56 -3.37 2.02
N ALA A 102 -6.78 -3.84 3.00
CA ALA A 102 -6.57 -3.16 4.26
C ALA A 102 -5.75 -1.89 4.09
N THR A 103 -4.60 -2.01 3.42
CA THR A 103 -3.74 -0.86 3.11
C THR A 103 -4.45 0.16 2.22
N TYR A 104 -5.23 -0.29 1.24
CA TYR A 104 -6.05 0.60 0.43
C TYR A 104 -7.14 1.32 1.24
N SER A 105 -7.84 0.59 2.11
CA SER A 105 -8.85 1.18 2.99
C SER A 105 -8.25 2.25 3.90
N ALA A 106 -7.06 2.00 4.45
CA ALA A 106 -6.32 2.98 5.24
C ALA A 106 -5.91 4.21 4.41
N LEU A 107 -5.44 4.01 3.17
CA LEU A 107 -5.17 5.11 2.23
C LEU A 107 -6.41 5.98 2.02
N ILE A 108 -7.54 5.38 1.66
CA ILE A 108 -8.79 6.12 1.43
C ILE A 108 -9.22 6.86 2.71
N LYS A 109 -9.21 6.18 3.86
CA LYS A 109 -9.55 6.80 5.14
C LYS A 109 -8.64 7.99 5.45
N ALA A 110 -7.32 7.83 5.27
CA ALA A 110 -6.35 8.90 5.48
C ALA A 110 -6.59 10.09 4.55
N LEU A 111 -6.80 9.86 3.25
CA LEU A 111 -7.14 10.93 2.31
C LEU A 111 -8.43 11.65 2.71
N THR A 112 -9.46 10.93 3.17
CA THR A 112 -10.69 11.59 3.65
C THR A 112 -10.46 12.44 4.90
N MET A 113 -9.53 12.08 5.77
CA MET A 113 -9.16 12.86 6.95
C MET A 113 -8.24 14.04 6.62
N TRP A 114 -7.34 13.86 5.65
CA TRP A 114 -6.36 14.84 5.21
C TRP A 114 -7.00 15.96 4.38
N ASP A 115 -7.92 15.62 3.48
CA ASP A 115 -8.59 16.54 2.55
C ASP A 115 -9.67 17.40 3.24
N LYS A 116 -9.26 18.25 4.19
CA LYS A 116 -10.16 19.13 4.96
C LYS A 116 -10.65 20.32 4.13
N GLN A 117 -9.84 20.77 3.18
CA GLN A 117 -10.11 21.95 2.35
C GLN A 117 -10.76 21.60 1.00
N GLY A 118 -10.95 20.31 0.69
CA GLY A 118 -11.54 19.87 -0.57
C GLY A 118 -10.62 20.10 -1.77
N VAL A 119 -9.32 19.89 -1.59
CA VAL A 119 -8.31 19.99 -2.65
C VAL A 119 -8.32 18.76 -3.56
N ILE A 120 -8.79 17.61 -3.09
CA ILE A 120 -9.01 16.43 -3.92
C ILE A 120 -10.30 16.62 -4.72
N SER A 121 -10.18 16.60 -6.04
CA SER A 121 -11.33 16.80 -6.94
C SER A 121 -12.34 15.66 -6.82
N THR A 122 -13.61 15.95 -7.09
CA THR A 122 -14.67 14.93 -7.13
C THR A 122 -14.38 13.82 -8.15
N GLU A 123 -13.74 14.15 -9.28
CA GLU A 123 -13.33 13.16 -10.27
C GLU A 123 -12.22 12.24 -9.74
N ALA A 124 -11.24 12.78 -9.02
CA ALA A 124 -10.22 11.97 -8.35
C ALA A 124 -10.86 11.03 -7.33
N TRP A 125 -11.80 11.52 -6.52
CA TRP A 125 -12.58 10.67 -5.61
C TRP A 125 -13.35 9.56 -6.35
N ARG A 126 -13.98 9.86 -7.48
CA ARG A 126 -14.66 8.83 -8.28
C ARG A 126 -13.67 7.78 -8.80
N ASN A 127 -12.48 8.20 -9.25
CA ASN A 127 -11.44 7.28 -9.72
C ASN A 127 -10.86 6.41 -8.60
N MET A 128 -10.87 6.89 -7.35
CA MET A 128 -10.46 6.13 -6.15
C MET A 128 -11.54 5.16 -5.63
N LYS A 129 -12.74 5.15 -6.22
CA LYS A 129 -13.74 4.16 -5.85
C LYS A 129 -13.21 2.76 -6.21
N PRO A 130 -13.27 1.78 -5.29
CA PRO A 130 -12.88 0.42 -5.60
C PRO A 130 -13.93 -0.22 -6.51
N TYR A 131 -13.56 -0.44 -7.78
CA TYR A 131 -14.40 -1.10 -8.77
C TYR A 131 -14.19 -2.61 -8.62
N VAL A 132 -15.15 -3.25 -7.96
CA VAL A 132 -15.02 -4.63 -7.47
C VAL A 132 -16.09 -5.57 -8.02
N GLY A 133 -16.61 -5.26 -9.22
CA GLY A 133 -17.63 -6.09 -9.85
C GLY A 133 -19.05 -5.87 -9.33
N ILE A 134 -19.30 -4.76 -8.61
CA ILE A 134 -20.60 -4.44 -8.00
C ILE A 134 -21.10 -3.12 -8.58
N ALA A 135 -22.31 -3.13 -9.12
CA ALA A 135 -22.94 -1.98 -9.73
C ALA A 135 -23.53 -1.00 -8.69
N ASP A 136 -23.37 0.30 -8.93
CA ASP A 136 -24.02 1.38 -8.18
C ASP A 136 -24.07 2.68 -9.01
N ASP A 137 -24.42 3.80 -8.39
CA ASP A 137 -24.58 5.10 -9.04
C ASP A 137 -23.29 5.63 -9.74
N ILE A 138 -22.11 5.15 -9.35
CA ILE A 138 -20.81 5.54 -9.93
C ILE A 138 -20.29 4.44 -10.87
N ASN A 139 -20.32 3.19 -10.42
CA ASN A 139 -19.95 2.02 -11.21
C ASN A 139 -21.20 1.39 -11.84
N THR A 140 -21.89 2.10 -12.73
CA THR A 140 -23.23 1.70 -13.21
C THR A 140 -23.27 0.35 -13.91
N GLU A 141 -22.16 -0.06 -14.51
CA GLU A 141 -22.02 -1.33 -15.23
C GLU A 141 -21.50 -2.47 -14.34
N GLY A 142 -21.17 -2.19 -13.08
CA GLY A 142 -20.62 -3.21 -12.17
C GLY A 142 -19.26 -3.73 -12.63
N ILE A 143 -18.41 -2.86 -13.17
CA ILE A 143 -17.07 -3.21 -13.64
C ILE A 143 -16.19 -3.62 -12.46
N GLY A 144 -15.37 -4.65 -12.66
CA GLY A 144 -14.25 -5.01 -11.80
C GLY A 144 -12.94 -4.46 -12.39
N GLN A 145 -12.02 -4.02 -11.54
CA GLN A 145 -10.65 -3.71 -11.94
C GLN A 145 -9.77 -4.92 -11.63
N ASP A 146 -9.14 -5.45 -12.68
CA ASP A 146 -8.13 -6.50 -12.56
C ASP A 146 -6.83 -5.93 -12.01
N ASP A 147 -5.92 -6.81 -11.59
CA ASP A 147 -4.60 -6.41 -11.08
C ASP A 147 -3.85 -5.52 -12.07
N GLY A 148 -3.42 -4.34 -11.60
CA GLY A 148 -2.75 -3.32 -12.42
C GLY A 148 -3.68 -2.34 -13.14
N GLU A 149 -5.00 -2.56 -13.14
CA GLU A 149 -5.96 -1.67 -13.81
C GLU A 149 -6.56 -0.63 -12.87
N GLY A 150 -6.82 0.58 -13.41
CA GLY A 150 -7.41 1.67 -12.63
C GLY A 150 -6.65 2.00 -11.34
N PHE A 151 -7.34 2.60 -10.38
CA PHE A 151 -6.73 3.00 -9.10
C PHE A 151 -6.71 1.82 -8.10
N TRP A 152 -7.82 1.09 -7.97
CA TRP A 152 -7.91 -0.05 -7.06
C TRP A 152 -7.10 -1.24 -7.56
N GLY A 153 -7.17 -1.61 -8.84
CA GLY A 153 -6.41 -2.73 -9.37
C GLY A 153 -4.89 -2.54 -9.26
N ARG A 154 -4.37 -1.32 -9.41
CA ARG A 154 -2.95 -1.00 -9.10
C ARG A 154 -2.61 -1.23 -7.64
N ALA A 155 -3.46 -0.80 -6.72
CA ALA A 155 -3.24 -1.01 -5.30
C ALA A 155 -3.43 -2.48 -4.88
N ASN A 156 -4.33 -3.21 -5.54
CA ASN A 156 -4.57 -4.62 -5.29
C ASN A 156 -3.46 -5.53 -5.83
N ALA A 157 -2.77 -5.08 -6.89
CA ALA A 157 -1.81 -5.87 -7.63
C ALA A 157 -0.83 -6.64 -6.73
N ASN A 158 -0.68 -7.90 -7.09
CA ASN A 158 0.30 -8.82 -6.55
C ASN A 158 1.71 -8.18 -6.41
N GLY A 159 2.20 -7.54 -7.48
CA GLY A 159 3.54 -6.93 -7.54
C GLY A 159 3.79 -5.71 -6.62
N PRO A 160 4.45 -4.63 -7.10
CA PRO A 160 4.80 -3.50 -6.22
C PRO A 160 3.58 -2.73 -5.68
N SER A 161 2.36 -3.09 -6.13
CA SER A 161 1.10 -2.62 -5.56
C SER A 161 1.06 -1.08 -5.56
N ILE A 162 0.73 -0.47 -4.42
CA ILE A 162 0.62 0.98 -4.22
C ILE A 162 1.86 1.76 -4.67
N ALA A 163 3.05 1.14 -4.72
CA ALA A 163 4.27 1.79 -5.19
C ALA A 163 4.14 2.28 -6.64
N VAL A 164 3.52 1.48 -7.51
CA VAL A 164 3.30 1.84 -8.93
C VAL A 164 2.31 3.01 -9.00
N LEU A 165 1.23 2.93 -8.23
CA LEU A 165 0.21 3.97 -8.17
C LEU A 165 0.80 5.32 -7.74
N ILE A 166 1.57 5.36 -6.65
CA ILE A 166 2.18 6.59 -6.15
C ILE A 166 3.22 7.15 -7.12
N HIS A 167 4.00 6.28 -7.77
CA HIS A 167 4.95 6.68 -8.79
C HIS A 167 4.26 7.35 -10.00
N GLU A 168 3.19 6.73 -10.53
CA GLU A 168 2.45 7.27 -11.67
C GLU A 168 1.74 8.59 -11.34
N LEU A 169 1.21 8.72 -10.11
CA LEU A 169 0.60 9.96 -9.62
C LEU A 169 1.63 11.04 -9.28
N LYS A 170 2.92 10.69 -9.20
CA LYS A 170 3.99 11.57 -8.70
C LYS A 170 3.68 12.13 -7.31
N ALA A 171 3.03 11.32 -6.49
CA ALA A 171 2.54 11.69 -5.16
C ALA A 171 3.52 11.25 -4.05
N GLY A 172 4.78 11.00 -4.41
CA GLY A 172 5.75 10.40 -3.52
C GLY A 172 6.87 9.67 -4.24
N TYR A 173 7.58 8.82 -3.50
CA TYR A 173 8.68 8.01 -4.01
C TYR A 173 8.71 6.64 -3.34
N SER A 174 9.36 5.70 -4.00
CA SER A 174 9.58 4.35 -3.46
C SER A 174 11.06 4.04 -3.39
N PHE A 175 11.44 3.23 -2.41
CA PHE A 175 12.78 2.66 -2.28
C PHE A 175 12.65 1.18 -1.94
N THR A 176 13.53 0.37 -2.49
CA THR A 176 13.43 -1.08 -2.44
C THR A 176 14.78 -1.67 -2.10
N ALA A 177 14.77 -2.84 -1.50
CA ALA A 177 15.95 -3.67 -1.44
C ALA A 177 15.57 -5.12 -1.60
N TYR A 178 16.52 -5.86 -2.11
CA TYR A 178 16.39 -7.26 -2.42
C TYR A 178 17.62 -7.98 -1.89
N ARG A 179 17.37 -9.08 -1.18
CA ARG A 179 18.42 -9.88 -0.56
C ARG A 179 19.19 -10.75 -1.56
N GLY A 180 18.69 -10.91 -2.79
CA GLY A 180 19.23 -11.80 -3.82
C GLY A 180 18.60 -13.20 -3.79
N ALA A 181 18.69 -13.97 -4.87
CA ALA A 181 18.20 -15.33 -5.01
C ALA A 181 19.36 -16.32 -4.86
N LYS A 182 19.11 -17.49 -4.28
CA LYS A 182 20.14 -18.55 -4.27
C LYS A 182 20.09 -19.38 -5.55
N THR A 183 18.92 -19.57 -6.15
CA THR A 183 18.78 -20.28 -7.42
C THR A 183 19.18 -19.38 -8.58
N LEU A 184 19.94 -19.94 -9.53
CA LEU A 184 20.32 -19.23 -10.75
C LEU A 184 19.11 -18.79 -11.58
N ARG A 185 18.00 -19.53 -11.49
CA ARG A 185 16.76 -19.25 -12.22
C ARG A 185 16.17 -17.88 -11.88
N ASN A 186 16.20 -17.50 -10.60
CA ASN A 186 15.49 -16.31 -10.10
C ASN A 186 16.43 -15.15 -9.80
N LYS A 187 17.73 -15.26 -10.14
CA LYS A 187 18.64 -14.11 -10.09
C LYS A 187 18.24 -13.08 -11.16
N GLU A 188 18.20 -11.82 -10.79
CA GLU A 188 18.00 -10.70 -11.70
C GLU A 188 19.25 -10.41 -12.55
N SER A 189 20.43 -10.85 -12.07
CA SER A 189 21.69 -10.75 -12.83
C SER A 189 22.71 -11.82 -12.43
N GLU A 190 23.69 -12.09 -13.31
CA GLU A 190 24.79 -13.02 -13.01
C GLU A 190 25.64 -12.57 -11.81
N SER A 191 25.81 -11.25 -11.65
CA SER A 191 26.55 -10.62 -10.55
C SER A 191 25.79 -10.57 -9.23
N GLU A 192 24.52 -10.99 -9.20
CA GLU A 192 23.71 -10.94 -8.00
C GLU A 192 24.26 -11.86 -6.90
N THR A 193 24.47 -11.27 -5.73
CA THR A 193 24.92 -11.95 -4.51
C THR A 193 23.76 -12.13 -3.54
N TYR A 194 23.65 -13.31 -2.95
CA TYR A 194 22.73 -13.55 -1.83
C TYR A 194 23.35 -13.01 -0.54
N LEU A 195 22.72 -12.00 0.07
CA LEU A 195 23.22 -11.40 1.30
C LEU A 195 23.07 -12.36 2.49
N THR A 196 24.09 -12.39 3.34
CA THR A 196 24.05 -13.08 4.63
C THR A 196 23.01 -12.43 5.56
N ASP A 197 22.66 -13.11 6.64
CA ASP A 197 21.70 -12.61 7.63
C ASP A 197 22.16 -11.30 8.30
N GLU A 198 23.47 -11.13 8.47
CA GLU A 198 24.07 -9.91 9.02
C GLU A 198 24.04 -8.76 8.01
N GLU A 199 24.51 -9.00 6.78
CA GLU A 199 24.49 -8.01 5.70
C GLU A 199 23.06 -7.55 5.39
N TRP A 200 22.09 -8.47 5.39
CA TRP A 200 20.70 -8.12 5.12
C TRP A 200 20.09 -7.28 6.24
N ARG A 201 20.38 -7.58 7.51
CA ARG A 201 19.93 -6.74 8.63
C ARG A 201 20.56 -5.35 8.63
N ALA A 202 21.81 -5.26 8.17
CA ALA A 202 22.58 -4.03 8.03
C ALA A 202 22.24 -3.25 6.75
N ASN A 203 21.41 -3.79 5.85
CA ASN A 203 21.07 -3.12 4.61
C ASN A 203 20.46 -1.71 4.87
N PRO A 204 20.95 -0.64 4.22
CA PRO A 204 20.49 0.73 4.46
C PRO A 204 18.99 0.96 4.26
N VAL A 205 18.31 0.12 3.47
CA VAL A 205 16.86 0.22 3.22
C VAL A 205 16.05 0.37 4.52
N TRP A 206 16.46 -0.34 5.57
CA TRP A 206 15.76 -0.38 6.86
C TRP A 206 15.88 0.96 7.61
N GLN A 207 16.96 1.71 7.39
CA GLN A 207 17.16 2.99 8.06
C GLN A 207 16.37 4.13 7.39
N HIS A 208 15.98 3.95 6.13
CA HIS A 208 15.20 4.95 5.39
C HIS A 208 13.69 4.86 5.64
N ALA A 209 13.21 3.72 6.14
CA ALA A 209 11.81 3.50 6.47
C ALA A 209 11.34 4.38 7.64
N VAL A 210 10.16 4.98 7.50
CA VAL A 210 9.53 5.81 8.53
C VAL A 210 8.12 5.28 8.78
N LYS A 211 7.72 5.27 10.05
CA LYS A 211 6.39 4.87 10.48
C LYS A 211 5.31 5.59 9.65
N GLY A 212 4.39 4.83 9.05
CA GLY A 212 3.37 5.32 8.12
C GLY A 212 3.68 5.09 6.64
N ASP A 213 4.91 4.73 6.28
CA ASP A 213 5.24 4.31 4.92
C ASP A 213 4.44 3.05 4.55
N PHE A 214 3.91 3.03 3.33
CA PHE A 214 3.39 1.78 2.78
C PHE A 214 4.57 0.85 2.49
N MET A 215 4.36 -0.44 2.72
CA MET A 215 5.41 -1.45 2.55
C MET A 215 4.81 -2.69 1.90
N LYS A 216 5.44 -3.18 0.83
CA LYS A 216 5.20 -4.51 0.28
C LYS A 216 6.33 -5.42 0.73
N ILE A 217 5.98 -6.47 1.45
CA ILE A 217 6.89 -7.53 1.87
C ILE A 217 6.78 -8.68 0.89
N PHE A 218 7.90 -9.25 0.44
CA PHE A 218 7.93 -10.51 -0.29
C PHE A 218 8.62 -11.56 0.56
N TRP A 219 7.86 -12.61 0.89
CA TRP A 219 8.26 -13.67 1.82
C TRP A 219 9.04 -14.80 1.16
N ASN A 220 9.53 -15.71 2.01
CA ASN A 220 10.17 -16.99 1.70
C ASN A 220 11.66 -16.88 1.44
N LYS A 221 12.39 -16.95 2.56
CA LYS A 221 13.82 -17.19 2.65
C LYS A 221 14.15 -18.62 2.17
N ASN A 222 15.16 -18.75 1.31
CA ASN A 222 15.61 -20.02 0.74
C ASN A 222 16.46 -20.85 1.71
N GLU A 223 15.88 -21.34 2.82
CA GLU A 223 16.65 -22.11 3.82
C GLU A 223 16.22 -23.57 3.98
N SER A 224 14.96 -23.91 3.73
CA SER A 224 14.48 -25.29 4.01
C SER A 224 13.46 -25.83 3.01
N LYS A 225 12.86 -24.97 2.18
CA LYS A 225 11.75 -25.35 1.27
C LYS A 225 12.12 -25.37 -0.21
N GLY A 226 13.36 -24.98 -0.57
CA GLY A 226 13.85 -25.00 -1.96
C GLY A 226 13.13 -24.03 -2.92
N SER A 227 12.44 -23.00 -2.41
CA SER A 227 11.69 -22.04 -3.22
C SER A 227 12.26 -20.64 -3.05
N ASP A 228 12.36 -19.92 -4.18
CA ASP A 228 12.80 -18.52 -4.27
C ASP A 228 11.61 -17.60 -4.65
N CYS A 229 10.38 -17.96 -4.25
CA CYS A 229 9.19 -17.17 -4.54
C CYS A 229 9.31 -15.68 -4.13
N GLY A 230 9.96 -15.37 -3.01
CA GLY A 230 10.20 -13.98 -2.59
C GLY A 230 11.18 -13.19 -3.45
N ALA A 231 11.94 -13.88 -4.31
CA ALA A 231 12.82 -13.28 -5.31
C ALA A 231 12.08 -12.85 -6.57
N ILE A 232 10.83 -13.26 -6.77
CA ILE A 232 10.04 -12.90 -7.95
C ILE A 232 9.07 -11.76 -7.58
N ILE A 233 8.90 -10.81 -8.50
CA ILE A 233 7.80 -9.83 -8.44
C ILE A 233 6.81 -10.20 -9.54
N GLY A 234 5.53 -10.31 -9.18
CA GLY A 234 4.47 -10.71 -10.08
C GLY A 234 4.16 -12.21 -10.03
N CYS A 235 3.03 -12.56 -10.65
CA CYS A 235 2.56 -13.93 -10.84
C CYS A 235 2.47 -14.19 -12.35
N ASN A 236 2.88 -15.39 -12.80
CA ASN A 236 2.71 -15.82 -14.19
C ASN A 236 1.62 -16.90 -14.36
N ASP A 237 0.92 -17.26 -13.27
CA ASP A 237 -0.13 -18.29 -13.19
C ASP A 237 0.27 -19.70 -13.68
N VAL A 238 1.58 -19.95 -13.87
CA VAL A 238 2.10 -21.27 -14.23
C VAL A 238 2.24 -22.13 -12.98
N LYS A 239 1.45 -23.20 -12.92
CA LYS A 239 1.49 -24.15 -11.81
C LYS A 239 2.87 -24.79 -11.66
N GLY A 240 3.45 -24.68 -10.48
CA GLY A 240 4.74 -25.28 -10.13
C GLY A 240 5.94 -24.36 -10.33
N ASP A 241 5.73 -23.19 -10.96
CA ASP A 241 6.72 -22.11 -10.92
C ASP A 241 6.75 -21.47 -9.53
N ASP A 242 7.92 -20.97 -9.14
CA ASP A 242 8.00 -20.01 -8.05
C ASP A 242 7.18 -18.78 -8.45
N GLN A 243 6.25 -18.37 -7.59
CA GLN A 243 5.40 -17.19 -7.76
C GLN A 243 5.68 -16.21 -6.63
N GLU A 244 5.36 -14.94 -6.78
CA GLU A 244 5.48 -14.03 -5.64
C GLU A 244 4.71 -14.49 -4.39
N ALA A 245 5.24 -14.15 -3.22
CA ALA A 245 4.56 -14.31 -1.94
C ALA A 245 4.48 -12.94 -1.24
N GLY A 246 3.67 -12.05 -1.80
CA GLY A 246 3.55 -10.66 -1.36
C GLY A 246 2.62 -10.46 -0.14
N HIS A 247 2.92 -9.44 0.67
CA HIS A 247 2.06 -8.96 1.74
C HIS A 247 2.10 -7.43 1.79
N SER A 248 0.97 -6.78 1.49
CA SER A 248 0.85 -5.32 1.54
C SER A 248 0.55 -4.87 2.98
N VAL A 249 1.36 -3.96 3.51
CA VAL A 249 1.25 -3.48 4.89
C VAL A 249 1.58 -1.98 4.99
N ILE A 250 1.34 -1.39 6.16
CA ILE A 250 1.86 -0.06 6.53
C ILE A 250 2.91 -0.27 7.62
N PHE A 251 4.11 0.26 7.41
CA PHE A 251 5.23 0.10 8.32
C PHE A 251 4.99 0.85 9.64
N MET A 252 5.17 0.15 10.76
CA MET A 252 4.89 0.69 12.10
C MET A 252 6.15 0.94 12.94
N GLY A 253 7.33 0.62 12.41
CA GLY A 253 8.61 0.79 13.07
C GLY A 253 9.31 -0.54 13.33
N TYR A 254 10.11 -0.56 14.39
CA TYR A 254 10.84 -1.73 14.85
C TYR A 254 10.52 -2.02 16.32
N THR A 255 10.51 -3.29 16.69
CA THR A 255 10.56 -3.69 18.10
C THR A 255 11.96 -3.38 18.68
N PRO A 256 12.13 -3.39 20.02
CA PRO A 256 13.45 -3.18 20.63
C PRO A 256 14.53 -4.18 20.18
N ASP A 257 14.15 -5.41 19.84
CA ASP A 257 15.04 -6.45 19.29
C ASP A 257 15.23 -6.34 17.75
N GLY A 258 14.70 -5.29 17.13
CA GLY A 258 14.96 -4.96 15.71
C GLY A 258 14.07 -5.66 14.69
N LYS A 259 12.99 -6.32 15.13
CA LYS A 259 11.99 -6.93 14.23
C LYS A 259 11.11 -5.86 13.61
N VAL A 260 10.68 -6.09 12.37
CA VAL A 260 9.82 -5.18 11.62
C VAL A 260 8.42 -5.27 12.21
N THR A 261 7.83 -4.13 12.57
CA THR A 261 6.40 -4.04 12.94
C THR A 261 5.62 -3.39 11.81
N TYR A 262 4.39 -3.85 11.60
CA TYR A 262 3.55 -3.34 10.53
C TYR A 262 2.06 -3.51 10.85
N TRP A 263 1.21 -2.66 10.27
CA TRP A 263 -0.24 -2.79 10.32
C TRP A 263 -0.77 -3.31 8.98
N SER A 264 -1.69 -4.27 9.01
CA SER A 264 -2.40 -4.76 7.82
C SER A 264 -3.60 -5.62 8.25
N SER A 265 -4.26 -6.24 7.27
CA SER A 265 -5.05 -7.45 7.51
C SER A 265 -4.14 -8.66 7.47
N ASN A 266 -3.89 -9.25 8.63
CA ASN A 266 -2.95 -10.35 8.79
C ASN A 266 -3.66 -11.70 8.71
N GLY A 267 -3.09 -12.63 7.94
CA GLY A 267 -3.62 -13.97 7.69
C GLY A 267 -2.98 -14.56 6.43
N PRO A 268 -3.52 -15.68 5.90
CA PRO A 268 -4.52 -16.55 6.51
C PRO A 268 -3.96 -17.33 7.71
N GLY A 269 -4.85 -17.94 8.50
CA GLY A 269 -4.50 -18.84 9.60
C GLY A 269 -5.63 -19.82 9.88
N GLU A 270 -5.51 -20.65 10.92
CA GLU A 270 -6.47 -21.71 11.25
C GLU A 270 -7.88 -21.17 11.56
N HIS A 271 -7.96 -20.00 12.20
CA HIS A 271 -9.19 -19.31 12.57
C HIS A 271 -9.30 -17.96 11.86
N PRO A 272 -9.53 -17.93 10.53
CA PRO A 272 -9.49 -16.69 9.75
C PRO A 272 -10.50 -15.64 10.21
N GLU A 273 -11.61 -16.04 10.84
CA GLU A 273 -12.62 -15.15 11.43
C GLU A 273 -12.10 -14.35 12.65
N LEU A 274 -11.05 -14.85 13.33
CA LEU A 274 -10.40 -14.18 14.45
C LEU A 274 -9.21 -13.32 14.03
N LEU A 275 -8.89 -13.29 12.74
CA LEU A 275 -7.80 -12.53 12.14
C LEU A 275 -8.30 -11.20 11.55
N GLY A 276 -7.53 -10.60 10.64
CA GLY A 276 -7.86 -9.32 10.02
C GLY A 276 -6.96 -8.18 10.51
N TYR A 277 -7.52 -7.00 10.68
CA TYR A 277 -6.79 -5.78 11.01
C TYR A 277 -6.02 -5.92 12.32
N SER A 278 -4.69 -5.82 12.25
CA SER A 278 -3.83 -5.96 13.43
C SER A 278 -2.40 -5.48 13.15
N ILE A 279 -1.65 -5.29 14.24
CA ILE A 279 -0.20 -5.14 14.17
C ILE A 279 0.44 -6.54 14.07
N GLY A 280 1.21 -6.75 13.01
CA GLY A 280 2.06 -7.91 12.82
C GLY A 280 3.53 -7.61 13.13
N THR A 281 4.34 -8.65 13.27
CA THR A 281 5.79 -8.55 13.46
C THR A 281 6.49 -9.70 12.77
N CYS A 282 7.63 -9.43 12.11
CA CYS A 282 8.49 -10.45 11.50
C CYS A 282 9.97 -10.09 11.63
N ASP A 283 10.87 -11.07 11.50
CA ASP A 283 12.29 -10.77 11.39
C ASP A 283 12.60 -10.24 9.99
N LYS A 284 13.54 -9.30 9.88
CA LYS A 284 14.07 -8.83 8.58
C LYS A 284 14.53 -10.01 7.72
N THR A 285 15.03 -11.09 8.31
CA THR A 285 15.49 -12.26 7.54
C THR A 285 14.40 -13.11 6.94
N ASP A 286 13.16 -12.99 7.43
CA ASP A 286 12.02 -13.67 6.82
C ASP A 286 11.63 -12.98 5.50
N ILE A 287 12.07 -11.74 5.32
CA ILE A 287 11.81 -10.90 4.16
C ILE A 287 12.92 -11.10 3.13
N GLN A 288 12.53 -11.48 1.93
CA GLN A 288 13.43 -11.72 0.80
C GLN A 288 13.57 -10.46 -0.08
N ARG A 289 12.48 -9.71 -0.28
CA ARG A 289 12.46 -8.40 -0.92
C ARG A 289 11.49 -7.48 -0.17
N VAL A 290 11.80 -6.19 -0.12
CA VAL A 290 10.93 -5.16 0.44
C VAL A 290 10.84 -3.95 -0.47
N VAL A 291 9.64 -3.42 -0.64
CA VAL A 291 9.40 -2.13 -1.32
C VAL A 291 8.71 -1.21 -0.32
N PHE A 292 9.35 -0.11 0.04
CA PHE A 292 8.73 0.98 0.80
C PHE A 292 8.26 2.07 -0.16
N THR A 293 7.11 2.66 0.14
CA THR A 293 6.52 3.77 -0.61
C THR A 293 6.11 4.86 0.37
N ARG A 294 6.71 6.04 0.20
CA ARG A 294 6.40 7.25 0.95
C ARG A 294 5.59 8.21 0.08
N ILE A 295 4.46 8.66 0.61
CA ILE A 295 3.62 9.69 -0.01
C ILE A 295 4.07 11.06 0.53
N THR A 296 4.15 12.06 -0.36
CA THR A 296 4.66 13.42 -0.07
C THR A 296 3.87 14.50 -0.78
#